data_AF-W0ZAF4-F1
#
_entry.id   AF-W0ZAF4-F1
#
_cell.length_a   1.000
_cell.length_b   1.000
_cell.length_c   1.000
_cell.angle_alpha   90.00
_cell.angle_beta   90.00
_cell.angle_gamma   90.00
#
_symmetry.space_group_name_H-M   'P 1'
#
loop_
_entity.id
_entity.type
_entity.pdbx_description
1 polymer ?
#
loop_
_entity_poly.entity_id
_entity_poly.type
_entity_poly.pdbx_seq_one_letter_code
_entity_poly.pdbx_strand_id
1 'polypeptide(L)'
;MPFQTTEEARAAALKSWANRPPRPAPVDGRRRSFPAGSDEERLMELRAAEIGLQRGAGESPRAWRRRLFRLAADEAAQISTLSTAAADTDDLLITHLEAEVVRLRARAARDRQIAAEHDRQADDAETALVAALRRQERA
;
A
#
# COMPACT_ATOMS: atom_id res chain seq x y z
N MET A 1 30.91 34.99 24.81
CA MET A 1 31.84 35.35 25.91
C MET A 1 33.14 34.62 25.70
N PRO A 2 34.24 35.28 25.28
CA PRO A 2 35.56 34.67 25.28
C PRO A 2 36.05 34.52 26.74
N PHE A 3 36.60 33.35 27.09
CA PHE A 3 37.21 33.13 28.41
C PHE A 3 38.41 34.06 28.57
N GLN A 4 38.53 34.75 29.72
CA GLN A 4 39.57 35.75 29.92
C GLN A 4 40.90 35.12 30.35
N THR A 5 40.86 33.90 30.91
CA THR A 5 42.05 33.15 31.30
C THR A 5 42.00 31.70 30.83
N THR A 6 43.17 31.09 30.68
CA THR A 6 43.32 29.67 30.34
C THR A 6 42.79 28.75 31.44
N GLU A 7 42.78 29.23 32.69
CA GLU A 7 42.27 28.52 33.85
C GLU A 7 40.74 28.49 33.89
N GLU A 8 40.08 29.61 33.57
CA GLU A 8 38.63 29.67 33.39
C GLU A 8 38.15 28.76 32.25
N ALA A 9 38.89 28.73 31.13
CA ALA A 9 38.58 27.84 30.02
C ALA A 9 38.70 26.36 30.43
N ARG A 10 39.72 25.99 31.22
CA ARG A 10 39.88 24.64 31.76
C ARG A 10 38.78 24.27 32.74
N ALA A 11 38.41 25.17 33.64
CA ALA A 11 37.32 24.96 34.60
C ALA A 11 35.96 24.77 33.89
N ALA A 12 35.69 25.57 32.86
CA ALA A 12 34.48 25.44 32.05
C ALA A 12 34.46 24.14 31.24
N ALA A 13 35.61 23.70 30.70
CA ALA A 13 35.74 22.42 30.00
C ALA A 13 35.55 21.23 30.95
N LEU A 14 36.11 21.26 32.15
CA LEU A 14 35.90 20.23 33.17
C LEU A 14 34.43 20.16 33.60
N LYS A 15 33.77 21.31 33.79
CA LYS A 15 32.34 21.40 34.13
C LYS A 15 31.45 20.88 32.99
N SER A 16 31.81 21.13 31.73
CA SER A 16 31.05 20.63 30.58
C SER A 16 31.26 19.13 30.36
N TRP A 17 32.44 18.59 30.68
CA TRP A 17 32.69 17.15 30.67
C TRP A 17 31.98 16.43 31.81
N ALA A 18 31.99 17.00 33.01
CA ALA A 18 31.30 16.44 34.17
C ALA A 18 29.77 16.41 33.99
N ASN A 19 29.20 17.43 33.31
CA ASN A 19 27.77 17.52 33.04
C ASN A 19 27.38 16.98 31.65
N ARG A 20 28.30 16.30 30.95
CA ARG A 20 27.96 15.72 29.65
C ARG A 20 27.03 14.54 29.88
N PRO A 21 25.82 14.52 29.28
CA PRO A 21 24.97 13.35 29.37
C PRO A 21 25.74 12.12 28.85
N PRO A 22 25.57 10.93 29.47
CA PRO A 22 26.19 9.71 28.98
C PRO A 22 25.80 9.54 27.51
N ARG A 23 26.76 9.13 26.67
CA ARG A 23 26.45 8.84 25.27
C ARG A 23 25.32 7.82 25.25
N PRO A 24 24.28 7.99 24.41
CA PRO A 24 23.23 6.99 24.30
C PRO A 24 23.88 5.63 23.99
N ALA A 25 23.44 4.59 24.69
CA ALA A 25 23.94 3.25 24.47
C ALA A 25 23.82 2.92 22.97
N PRO A 26 24.84 2.28 22.36
CA PRO A 26 24.72 1.83 20.99
C PRO A 26 23.48 0.94 20.89
N VAL A 27 22.57 1.30 19.98
CA VAL A 27 21.36 0.51 19.72
C VAL A 27 21.80 -0.76 19.00
N ASP A 28 22.03 -1.83 19.76
CA ASP A 28 22.54 -3.12 19.28
C ASP A 28 21.52 -3.93 18.44
N GLY A 29 20.35 -3.36 18.13
CA GLY A 29 19.29 -4.08 17.42
C GLY A 29 19.43 -4.17 15.90
N ARG A 30 20.25 -3.33 15.24
CA ARG A 30 20.32 -3.30 13.77
C ARG A 30 21.41 -4.24 13.26
N ARG A 31 21.01 -5.41 12.76
CA ARG A 31 21.87 -6.29 11.97
C ARG A 31 22.40 -5.51 10.77
N ARG A 32 23.74 -5.51 10.62
CA ARG A 32 24.43 -4.79 9.54
C ARG A 32 24.84 -5.70 8.38
N SER A 33 24.69 -7.01 8.56
CA SER A 33 25.01 -8.07 7.60
C SER A 33 24.29 -9.35 8.01
N PHE A 34 24.17 -10.29 7.08
CA PHE A 34 23.72 -11.65 7.38
C PHE A 34 24.71 -12.39 8.31
N PRO A 35 24.23 -13.36 9.12
CA PRO A 35 25.09 -14.34 9.75
C PRO A 35 25.85 -15.15 8.69
N ALA A 36 27.11 -15.47 8.95
CA ALA A 36 27.92 -16.24 8.00
C ALA A 36 27.36 -17.66 7.82
N GLY A 37 27.15 -18.06 6.57
CA GLY A 37 26.61 -19.35 6.18
C GLY A 37 25.11 -19.51 6.39
N SER A 38 24.36 -18.44 6.67
CA SER A 38 22.91 -18.53 6.80
C SER A 38 22.25 -18.81 5.44
N ASP A 39 21.06 -19.41 5.47
CA ASP A 39 20.29 -19.63 4.24
C ASP A 39 19.90 -18.30 3.58
N GLU A 40 19.68 -17.24 4.37
CA GLU A 40 19.48 -15.88 3.88
C GLU A 40 20.69 -15.35 3.10
N GLU A 41 21.92 -15.57 3.58
CA GLU A 41 23.15 -15.19 2.85
C GLU A 41 23.19 -15.94 1.51
N ARG A 42 22.93 -17.25 1.51
CA ARG A 42 22.96 -18.09 0.30
C ARG A 42 21.90 -17.67 -0.72
N LEU A 43 20.68 -17.39 -0.27
CA LEU A 43 19.60 -16.92 -1.13
C LEU A 43 19.98 -15.60 -1.80
N MET A 44 20.53 -14.66 -1.02
CA MET A 44 20.97 -13.38 -1.58
C MET A 44 22.22 -13.52 -2.46
N GLU A 45 23.07 -14.52 -2.24
CA GLU A 45 24.19 -14.82 -3.16
C GLU A 45 23.70 -15.33 -4.51
N LEU A 46 22.71 -16.22 -4.53
CA LEU A 46 22.06 -16.66 -5.77
C LEU A 46 21.41 -15.47 -6.48
N ARG A 47 20.68 -14.64 -5.73
CA ARG A 47 20.04 -13.45 -6.27
C ARG A 47 21.04 -12.44 -6.82
N ALA A 48 22.15 -12.22 -6.12
CA ALA A 48 23.26 -11.41 -6.58
C ALA A 48 23.83 -11.96 -7.91
N ALA A 49 24.02 -13.28 -8.00
CA ALA A 49 24.50 -13.90 -9.24
C ALA A 49 23.54 -13.70 -10.42
N GLU A 50 22.21 -13.79 -10.20
CA GLU A 50 21.19 -13.53 -11.22
C GLU A 50 21.30 -12.13 -11.82
N ILE A 51 21.59 -11.11 -11.00
CA ILE A 51 21.76 -9.73 -11.45
C ILE A 51 23.19 -9.41 -11.90
N GLY A 52 24.04 -10.43 -12.06
CA GLY A 52 25.44 -10.29 -12.48
C GLY A 52 26.36 -9.70 -11.40
N LEU A 53 25.91 -9.64 -10.15
CA LEU A 53 26.68 -9.17 -9.03
C LEU A 53 27.56 -10.29 -8.47
N GLN A 54 28.87 -10.12 -8.63
CA GLN A 54 29.86 -11.06 -8.10
C GLN A 54 30.71 -10.41 -7.01
N ARG A 55 31.25 -11.26 -6.12
CA ARG A 55 32.22 -10.82 -5.11
C ARG A 55 33.49 -10.33 -5.80
N GLY A 56 33.93 -9.12 -5.48
CA GLY A 56 35.13 -8.53 -6.09
C GLY A 56 36.41 -9.29 -5.72
N ALA A 57 37.38 -9.34 -6.63
CA ALA A 57 38.72 -9.83 -6.31
C ALA A 57 39.34 -8.96 -5.21
N GLY A 58 39.62 -9.54 -4.04
CA GLY A 58 40.09 -8.82 -2.85
C GLY A 58 39.01 -8.28 -1.91
N GLU A 59 37.72 -8.48 -2.22
CA GLU A 59 36.63 -8.09 -1.30
C GLU A 59 36.58 -9.03 -0.09
N SER A 60 36.61 -8.44 1.11
CA SER A 60 36.48 -9.23 2.35
C SER A 60 35.10 -9.90 2.45
N PRO A 61 34.99 -11.11 3.04
CA PRO A 61 33.70 -11.79 3.21
C PRO A 61 32.66 -10.95 3.96
N ARG A 62 33.11 -10.10 4.90
CA ARG A 62 32.23 -9.19 5.65
C ARG A 62 31.70 -8.05 4.77
N ALA A 63 32.53 -7.50 3.89
CA ALA A 63 32.10 -6.44 2.96
C ALA A 63 31.06 -6.99 1.96
N TRP A 64 31.31 -8.19 1.44
CA TRP A 64 30.37 -8.90 0.58
C TRP A 64 29.01 -9.12 1.24
N ARG A 65 28.98 -9.69 2.46
CA ARG A 65 27.72 -9.85 3.23
C ARG A 65 26.98 -8.55 3.49
N ARG A 66 27.70 -7.44 3.75
CA ARG A 66 27.07 -6.12 3.91
C ARG A 66 26.47 -5.61 2.60
N ARG A 67 27.01 -6.00 1.46
CA ARG A 67 26.46 -5.67 0.14
C ARG A 67 25.21 -6.49 -0.14
N LEU A 68 25.25 -7.80 0.11
CA LEU A 68 24.08 -8.67 0.02
C LEU A 68 22.94 -8.18 0.93
N PHE A 69 23.26 -7.79 2.16
CA PHE A 69 22.26 -7.27 3.10
C PHE A 69 21.62 -5.97 2.62
N ARG A 70 22.38 -5.09 1.96
CA ARG A 70 21.82 -3.88 1.33
C ARG A 70 20.91 -4.23 0.16
N LEU A 71 21.34 -5.16 -0.70
CA LEU A 71 20.52 -5.65 -1.80
C LEU A 71 19.17 -6.19 -1.30
N ALA A 72 19.19 -7.00 -0.23
CA ALA A 72 17.97 -7.53 0.37
C ALA A 72 17.06 -6.43 0.93
N ALA A 73 17.64 -5.39 1.54
CA ALA A 73 16.89 -4.25 2.05
C ALA A 73 16.25 -3.43 0.91
N ASP A 74 16.98 -3.25 -0.19
CA ASP A 74 16.50 -2.55 -1.38
C ASP A 74 15.35 -3.33 -2.06
N GLU A 75 15.48 -4.67 -2.18
CA GLU A 75 14.42 -5.53 -2.71
C GLU A 75 13.17 -5.53 -1.81
N ALA A 76 13.35 -5.61 -0.48
CA ALA A 76 12.24 -5.53 0.45
C ALA A 76 11.49 -4.18 0.34
N ALA A 77 12.23 -3.08 0.17
CA ALA A 77 11.64 -1.77 -0.05
C ALA A 77 10.85 -1.73 -1.38
N GLN A 78 11.41 -2.28 -2.46
CA GLN A 78 10.75 -2.35 -3.76
C GLN A 78 9.46 -3.18 -3.71
N ILE A 79 9.47 -4.34 -3.06
CA ILE A 79 8.28 -5.18 -2.87
C ILE A 79 7.20 -4.42 -2.10
N SER A 80 7.57 -3.70 -1.04
CA SER A 80 6.64 -2.88 -0.28
C SER A 80 6.00 -1.80 -1.13
N THR A 81 6.77 -1.09 -1.96
CA THR A 81 6.24 -0.06 -2.87
C THR A 81 5.29 -0.64 -3.91
N LEU A 82 5.63 -1.80 -4.49
CA LEU A 82 4.75 -2.48 -5.45
C LEU A 82 3.46 -2.97 -4.80
N SER A 83 3.53 -3.45 -3.56
CA SER A 83 2.34 -3.87 -2.81
C SER A 83 1.40 -2.70 -2.53
N THR A 84 1.93 -1.53 -2.18
CA THR A 84 1.11 -0.32 -1.98
C THR A 84 0.47 0.14 -3.29
N ALA A 85 1.25 0.19 -4.38
CA ALA A 85 0.72 0.57 -5.69
C ALA A 85 -0.38 -0.38 -6.20
N ALA A 86 -0.26 -1.68 -5.91
CA ALA A 86 -1.30 -2.67 -6.21
C ALA A 86 -2.57 -2.43 -5.38
N ALA A 87 -2.42 -2.16 -4.08
CA ALA A 87 -3.55 -1.84 -3.20
C ALA A 87 -4.30 -0.58 -3.66
N ASP A 88 -3.58 0.49 -4.03
CA ASP A 88 -4.18 1.72 -4.55
C ASP A 88 -4.98 1.46 -5.85
N THR A 89 -4.51 0.53 -6.68
CA THR A 89 -5.18 0.13 -7.92
C THR A 89 -6.46 -0.66 -7.63
N ASP A 90 -6.42 -1.57 -6.66
CA ASP A 90 -7.57 -2.36 -6.23
C ASP A 90 -8.66 -1.46 -5.61
N ASP A 91 -8.28 -0.45 -4.83
CA ASP A 91 -9.21 0.52 -4.25
C ASP A 91 -9.97 1.32 -5.33
N LEU A 92 -9.28 1.72 -6.40
CA LEU A 92 -9.93 2.38 -7.55
C LEU A 92 -10.91 1.45 -8.28
N LEU A 93 -10.56 0.18 -8.44
CA LEU A 93 -11.44 -0.82 -9.05
C LEU A 93 -12.69 -1.06 -8.18
N ILE A 94 -12.52 -1.19 -6.87
CA ILE A 94 -13.63 -1.36 -5.92
C ILE A 94 -14.59 -0.17 -6.03
N THR A 95 -14.06 1.06 -6.00
CA THR A 95 -14.87 2.28 -6.09
C THR A 95 -15.65 2.36 -7.41
N HIS A 96 -15.03 1.93 -8.52
CA HIS A 96 -15.71 1.87 -9.82
C HIS A 96 -16.86 0.86 -9.83
N LEU A 97 -16.63 -0.35 -9.29
CA LEU A 97 -17.64 -1.41 -9.24
C LEU A 97 -18.83 -1.02 -8.34
N GLU A 98 -18.59 -0.37 -7.22
CA GLU A 98 -19.65 0.15 -6.36
C GLU A 98 -20.54 1.17 -7.09
N ALA A 99 -19.92 2.09 -7.84
CA ALA A 99 -20.65 3.05 -8.66
C ALA A 99 -21.49 2.37 -9.76
N GLU A 100 -20.96 1.33 -10.40
CA GLU A 100 -21.70 0.54 -11.39
C GLU A 100 -22.89 -0.21 -10.77
N VAL A 101 -22.73 -0.79 -9.58
CA VAL A 101 -23.83 -1.43 -8.86
C VAL A 101 -24.95 -0.44 -8.57
N VAL A 102 -24.62 0.79 -8.16
CA VAL A 102 -25.62 1.85 -7.94
C VAL A 102 -26.35 2.20 -9.25
N ARG A 103 -25.63 2.36 -10.36
CA ARG A 103 -26.23 2.66 -11.67
C ARG A 103 -27.17 1.55 -12.14
N LEU A 104 -26.77 0.29 -11.99
CA LEU A 104 -27.59 -0.86 -12.35
C LEU A 104 -28.86 -0.95 -11.51
N ARG A 105 -28.76 -0.73 -10.19
CA ARG A 105 -29.94 -0.67 -9.30
C ARG A 105 -30.90 0.44 -9.69
N ALA A 106 -30.38 1.63 -10.02
CA ALA A 106 -31.20 2.75 -10.48
C ALA A 106 -31.88 2.47 -11.83
N ARG A 107 -31.20 1.78 -12.77
CA ARG A 107 -31.83 1.31 -14.01
C ARG A 107 -32.94 0.30 -13.72
N ALA A 108 -32.67 -0.74 -12.92
CA ALA A 108 -33.67 -1.74 -12.59
C ALA A 108 -34.91 -1.15 -11.89
N ALA A 109 -34.72 -0.14 -11.03
CA ALA A 109 -35.83 0.56 -10.40
C ALA A 109 -36.71 1.31 -11.42
N ARG A 110 -36.09 2.01 -12.38
CA ARG A 110 -36.82 2.68 -13.47
C ARG A 110 -37.55 1.69 -14.37
N ASP A 111 -36.89 0.59 -14.74
CA ASP A 111 -37.49 -0.43 -15.61
C ASP A 111 -38.72 -1.06 -14.96
N ARG A 112 -38.68 -1.31 -13.64
CA ARG A 112 -39.85 -1.77 -12.88
C ARG A 112 -41.00 -0.76 -12.87
N GLN A 113 -40.69 0.53 -12.75
CA GLN A 113 -41.72 1.59 -12.80
C GLN A 113 -42.37 1.66 -14.18
N ILE A 114 -41.57 1.56 -15.24
CA ILE A 114 -42.05 1.54 -16.62
C ILE A 114 -42.94 0.31 -16.85
N ALA A 115 -42.51 -0.87 -16.42
CA ALA A 115 -43.33 -2.09 -16.51
C ALA A 115 -44.67 -1.94 -15.78
N ALA A 116 -44.66 -1.44 -14.54
CA ALA A 116 -45.88 -1.23 -13.76
C ALA A 116 -46.82 -0.14 -14.35
N GLU A 117 -46.29 0.81 -15.11
CA GLU A 117 -47.09 1.77 -15.88
C GLU A 117 -47.72 1.11 -17.11
N HIS A 118 -46.95 0.30 -17.84
CA HIS A 118 -47.48 -0.46 -18.98
C HIS A 118 -48.57 -1.47 -18.57
N ASP A 119 -48.40 -2.15 -17.43
CA ASP A 119 -49.41 -3.08 -16.92
C ASP A 119 -50.73 -2.34 -16.62
N ARG A 120 -50.65 -1.17 -15.96
CA ARG A 120 -51.85 -0.33 -15.70
C ARG A 120 -52.53 0.13 -16.98
N GLN A 121 -51.76 0.55 -17.98
CA GLN A 121 -52.30 0.96 -19.28
C GLN A 121 -52.99 -0.20 -20.00
N ALA A 122 -52.48 -1.43 -19.87
CA ALA A 122 -53.09 -2.62 -20.43
C ALA A 122 -54.43 -2.94 -19.73
N ASP A 123 -54.48 -2.89 -18.41
CA ASP A 123 -55.69 -3.14 -17.61
C ASP A 123 -56.80 -2.11 -17.94
N ASP A 124 -56.42 -0.82 -18.06
CA ASP A 124 -57.34 0.26 -18.42
C ASP A 124 -57.90 0.07 -19.85
N ALA A 125 -57.04 -0.33 -20.80
CA ALA A 125 -57.43 -0.60 -22.17
C ALA A 125 -58.35 -1.83 -22.28
N GLU A 126 -58.07 -2.90 -21.55
CA GLU A 126 -58.92 -4.09 -21.48
C GLU A 126 -60.31 -3.74 -20.91
N THR A 127 -60.34 -2.98 -19.82
CA THR A 127 -61.58 -2.52 -19.19
C THR A 127 -62.42 -1.68 -20.15
N ALA A 128 -61.78 -0.75 -20.88
CA ALA A 128 -62.44 0.09 -21.86
C ALA A 128 -63.01 -0.72 -23.05
N LEU A 129 -62.25 -1.70 -23.54
CA LEU A 129 -62.67 -2.60 -24.62
C LEU A 129 -63.88 -3.43 -24.19
N VAL A 130 -63.84 -4.06 -23.01
CA VAL A 130 -64.96 -4.85 -22.48
C VAL A 130 -66.22 -3.98 -22.32
N ALA A 131 -66.07 -2.75 -21.83
CA ALA A 131 -67.19 -1.82 -21.72
C ALA A 131 -67.78 -1.44 -23.09
N ALA A 132 -66.95 -1.27 -24.12
CA ALA A 132 -67.41 -0.98 -25.48
C ALA A 132 -68.16 -2.17 -26.09
N LEU A 133 -67.63 -3.39 -25.96
CA LEU A 133 -68.28 -4.61 -26.44
C LEU A 133 -69.66 -4.82 -25.79
N ARG A 134 -69.76 -4.64 -24.46
CA ARG A 134 -71.04 -4.73 -23.74
C ARG A 134 -72.06 -3.69 -24.18
N ARG A 135 -71.63 -2.52 -24.65
CA ARG A 135 -72.53 -1.50 -25.21
C ARG A 135 -73.04 -1.89 -26.59
N GLN A 136 -72.20 -2.51 -27.41
CA GLN A 136 -72.60 -3.05 -28.72
C GLN A 136 -73.58 -4.21 -28.61
N GLU A 137 -73.39 -5.14 -27.66
CA GLU A 137 -74.29 -6.29 -27.46
C GLU A 137 -75.69 -5.89 -26.95
N ARG A 138 -75.84 -4.68 -26.41
CA ARG A 138 -77.09 -4.15 -25.86
C ARG A 138 -77.82 -3.19 -26.80
N ALA A 139 -77.21 -2.83 -27.93
CA ALA A 139 -77.77 -1.97 -28.96
C ALA A 139 -78.37 -2.81 -30.10
#